data_AF-A0A7S2SX15-F1
#
_entry.id   AF-A0A7S2SX15-F1
#
_cell.length_a   1.000
_cell.length_b   1.000
_cell.length_c   1.000
_cell.angle_alpha   90.00
_cell.angle_beta   90.00
_cell.angle_gamma   90.00
#
_symmetry.space_group_name_H-M   'P 1'
#
loop_
_entity.id
_entity.type
_entity.pdbx_description
1 polymer ?
#
loop_
_entity_poly.entity_id
_entity_poly.type
_entity_poly.pdbx_seq_one_letter_code
_entity_poly.pdbx_strand_id
1 'polypeptide(L)'
;EARSRASLRAHGARSDGEEPSLSRRSLLQLPAWASAGLALAGPARVSAAAPVGEGGLPEGARQFDNVLRMRVEWDVMGKTVQDSEELSAAQWRNIQGFLRRAYQVGNDMKFVAKGVSKDKQAAAFKAVEAIQKSIEGADKPAQQNDRAAFLVAQKDVARQIADFLELISDVPDEL
;
A
#
# COMPACT_ATOMS: atom_id res chain seq x y z
N GLU A 1 32.59 -22.39 -60.67
CA GLU A 1 33.80 -22.26 -59.83
C GLU A 1 33.43 -22.67 -58.41
N ALA A 2 33.96 -23.74 -57.80
CA ALA A 2 35.34 -24.08 -57.46
C ALA A 2 35.85 -23.44 -56.14
N ARG A 3 35.99 -24.31 -55.10
CA ARG A 3 37.01 -24.34 -54.01
C ARG A 3 36.84 -23.33 -52.85
N SER A 4 36.67 -23.74 -51.58
CA SER A 4 37.51 -24.56 -50.67
C SER A 4 38.72 -23.81 -50.06
N ARG A 5 38.70 -23.65 -48.72
CA ARG A 5 39.81 -23.52 -47.72
C ARG A 5 39.22 -22.88 -46.44
N ALA A 6 39.03 -23.51 -45.29
CA ALA A 6 39.79 -24.48 -44.49
C ALA A 6 41.15 -23.96 -43.97
N SER A 7 41.16 -23.68 -42.66
CA SER A 7 42.19 -24.07 -41.67
C SER A 7 43.42 -23.19 -41.45
N LEU A 8 43.63 -22.74 -40.20
CA LEU A 8 44.62 -23.23 -39.20
C LEU A 8 44.93 -22.11 -38.19
N ARG A 9 44.65 -22.33 -36.89
CA ARG A 9 45.61 -22.54 -35.77
C ARG A 9 46.49 -21.32 -35.43
N ALA A 10 46.93 -21.08 -34.21
CA ALA A 10 46.73 -21.57 -32.85
C ALA A 10 47.72 -20.74 -32.00
N HIS A 11 47.53 -20.67 -30.69
CA HIS A 11 48.50 -20.58 -29.56
C HIS A 11 47.67 -20.04 -28.38
N GLY A 12 47.34 -20.79 -27.34
CA GLY A 12 48.14 -21.78 -26.65
C GLY A 12 48.83 -21.11 -25.46
N ALA A 13 48.16 -21.10 -24.31
CA ALA A 13 48.83 -21.09 -23.00
C ALA A 13 47.82 -21.58 -21.95
N ARG A 14 48.20 -22.67 -21.30
CA ARG A 14 47.53 -23.41 -20.24
C ARG A 14 48.52 -23.43 -19.08
N SER A 15 48.03 -23.27 -17.85
CA SER A 15 48.55 -23.82 -16.57
C SER A 15 48.06 -22.91 -15.44
N ASP A 16 47.20 -23.46 -14.58
CA ASP A 16 47.50 -23.77 -13.17
C ASP A 16 47.32 -22.50 -12.33
N GLY A 17 46.38 -22.42 -11.40
CA GLY A 17 46.13 -23.35 -10.32
C GLY A 17 45.98 -22.49 -9.06
N GLU A 18 45.30 -23.05 -8.07
CA GLU A 18 45.20 -22.57 -6.69
C GLU A 18 44.16 -21.50 -6.30
N GLU A 19 43.55 -21.89 -5.18
CA GLU A 19 42.42 -21.36 -4.44
C GLU A 19 42.76 -20.07 -3.66
N PRO A 20 41.74 -19.41 -3.08
CA PRO A 20 41.83 -18.01 -2.70
C PRO A 20 42.62 -17.79 -1.41
N SER A 21 43.64 -16.94 -1.48
CA SER A 21 44.26 -16.35 -0.29
C SER A 21 43.38 -15.22 0.25
N LEU A 22 42.74 -15.48 1.38
CA LEU A 22 42.00 -14.49 2.16
C LEU A 22 42.98 -13.47 2.77
N SER A 23 43.13 -12.33 2.11
CA SER A 23 43.80 -11.17 2.70
C SER A 23 42.84 -10.47 3.66
N ARG A 24 43.03 -10.75 4.96
CA ARG A 24 42.36 -10.10 6.09
C ARG A 24 42.96 -8.70 6.26
N ARG A 25 42.31 -7.65 5.73
CA ARG A 25 42.25 -6.28 6.31
C ARG A 25 41.52 -5.34 5.36
N SER A 26 40.82 -4.36 5.95
CA SER A 26 39.89 -3.38 5.37
C SER A 26 38.47 -3.94 5.25
N LEU A 27 37.67 -4.08 6.32
CA LEU A 27 37.22 -3.08 7.29
C LEU A 27 36.84 -1.73 6.66
N LEU A 28 35.52 -1.51 6.63
CA LEU A 28 34.79 -0.24 6.56
C LEU A 28 34.78 0.48 5.21
N GLN A 29 33.82 0.09 4.37
CA GLN A 29 33.03 1.03 3.56
C GLN A 29 31.67 0.41 3.24
N LEU A 30 30.65 0.86 3.97
CA LEU A 30 29.24 0.52 3.74
C LEU A 30 28.65 1.48 2.70
N PRO A 31 28.12 0.99 1.57
CA PRO A 31 26.98 1.63 0.93
C PRO A 31 25.70 0.89 1.36
N ALA A 32 24.92 1.57 2.18
CA ALA A 32 23.61 1.13 2.65
C ALA A 32 22.58 1.27 1.54
N TRP A 33 22.22 0.17 0.86
CA TRP A 33 20.85 -0.19 0.42
C TRP A 33 20.83 -1.19 -0.76
N ALA A 34 21.38 -2.38 -0.55
CA ALA A 34 21.11 -3.51 -1.44
C ALA A 34 21.02 -4.77 -0.58
N SER A 35 19.79 -5.19 -0.25
CA SER A 35 19.54 -6.46 0.41
C SER A 35 18.34 -7.14 -0.22
N ALA A 36 18.57 -7.72 -1.41
CA ALA A 36 17.84 -8.90 -1.82
C ALA A 36 18.52 -10.13 -1.20
N GLY A 37 17.75 -10.89 -0.43
CA GLY A 37 17.97 -12.32 -0.18
C GLY A 37 19.04 -12.71 0.84
N LEU A 38 18.61 -13.08 2.05
CA LEU A 38 19.12 -14.31 2.67
C LEU A 38 18.12 -14.85 3.70
N ALA A 39 17.71 -16.10 3.47
CA ALA A 39 16.93 -16.90 4.39
C ALA A 39 17.74 -17.15 5.68
N LEU A 40 17.18 -16.75 6.81
CA LEU A 40 17.58 -17.22 8.12
C LEU A 40 16.44 -18.05 8.69
N ALA A 41 16.67 -19.36 8.76
CA ALA A 41 15.95 -20.25 9.65
C ALA A 41 16.21 -19.78 11.10
N GLY A 42 15.28 -18.98 11.61
CA GLY A 42 15.15 -18.59 13.02
C GLY A 42 13.91 -19.25 13.62
N PRO A 43 13.86 -19.44 14.94
CA PRO A 43 12.91 -20.34 15.58
C PRO A 43 11.48 -19.90 15.27
N ALA A 44 10.63 -20.88 15.00
CA ALA A 44 9.19 -20.70 14.86
C ALA A 44 8.70 -19.80 16.01
N ARG A 45 8.38 -18.55 15.67
CA ARG A 45 7.54 -17.74 16.54
C ARG A 45 6.20 -18.46 16.52
N VAL A 46 5.98 -19.30 17.53
CA VAL A 46 4.64 -19.56 18.03
C VAL A 46 4.05 -18.15 18.20
N SER A 47 3.22 -17.74 17.25
CA SER A 47 2.44 -16.53 17.40
C SER A 47 1.58 -16.84 18.62
N ALA A 48 1.99 -16.30 19.75
CA ALA A 48 1.24 -16.40 20.98
C ALA A 48 -0.14 -15.86 20.67
N ALA A 49 -1.11 -16.76 20.54
CA ALA A 49 -2.49 -16.47 20.86
C ALA A 49 -2.43 -16.07 22.34
N ALA A 50 -2.22 -14.78 22.58
CA ALA A 50 -2.33 -14.23 23.91
C ALA A 50 -3.76 -14.48 24.37
N PRO A 51 -3.97 -15.18 25.49
CA PRO A 51 -5.27 -15.19 26.13
C PRO A 51 -5.52 -13.73 26.55
N VAL A 52 -6.43 -13.07 25.86
CA VAL A 52 -6.88 -11.72 26.19
C VAL A 52 -7.51 -11.79 27.59
N GLY A 53 -6.74 -11.41 28.61
CA GLY A 53 -7.28 -11.12 29.92
C GLY A 53 -8.28 -9.96 29.78
N GLU A 54 -9.53 -10.25 30.15
CA GLU A 54 -10.58 -9.34 30.60
C GLU A 54 -10.26 -7.84 30.45
N GLY A 55 -10.50 -7.28 29.26
CA GLY A 55 -10.25 -5.87 28.95
C GLY A 55 -9.62 -5.58 27.59
N GLY A 56 -9.77 -6.48 26.60
CA GLY A 56 -9.32 -6.24 25.23
C GLY A 56 -10.04 -5.05 24.58
N LEU A 57 -9.33 -4.30 23.74
CA LEU A 57 -9.91 -3.25 22.88
C LEU A 57 -11.23 -3.74 22.23
N PRO A 58 -12.24 -2.87 22.08
CA PRO A 58 -13.51 -3.25 21.46
C PRO A 58 -13.28 -4.00 20.14
N GLU A 59 -14.09 -5.03 19.89
CA GLU A 59 -14.06 -5.74 18.63
C GLU A 59 -14.25 -4.72 17.49
N GLY A 60 -13.29 -4.61 16.58
CA GLY A 60 -13.31 -3.62 15.50
C GLY A 60 -12.50 -2.35 15.72
N ALA A 61 -11.86 -2.14 16.87
CA ALA A 61 -11.05 -0.95 17.14
C ALA A 61 -9.93 -0.74 16.10
N ARG A 62 -9.27 -1.82 15.67
CA ARG A 62 -8.24 -1.77 14.61
C ARG A 62 -8.84 -1.39 13.26
N GLN A 63 -10.00 -1.94 12.92
CA GLN A 63 -10.71 -1.65 11.68
C GLN A 63 -11.14 -0.19 11.65
N PHE A 64 -11.64 0.34 12.77
CA PHE A 64 -11.96 1.76 12.89
C PHE A 64 -10.71 2.65 12.77
N ASP A 65 -9.59 2.28 13.41
CA ASP A 65 -8.32 3.00 13.25
C ASP A 65 -7.84 3.04 11.79
N ASN A 66 -7.96 1.93 11.07
CA ASN A 66 -7.65 1.89 9.63
C ASN A 66 -8.52 2.87 8.84
N VAL A 67 -9.82 2.99 9.16
CA VAL A 67 -10.74 3.94 8.51
C VAL A 67 -10.34 5.38 8.80
N LEU A 68 -10.04 5.72 10.06
CA LEU A 68 -9.59 7.06 10.44
C LEU A 68 -8.26 7.43 9.78
N ARG A 69 -7.31 6.49 9.76
CA ARG A 69 -6.03 6.69 9.08
C ARG A 69 -6.22 6.90 7.58
N MET A 70 -7.05 6.09 6.94
CA MET A 70 -7.37 6.24 5.53
C MET A 70 -7.97 7.62 5.23
N ARG A 71 -8.89 8.13 6.07
CA ARG A 71 -9.43 9.49 5.93
C ARG A 71 -8.33 10.55 5.96
N VAL A 72 -7.42 10.47 6.94
CA VAL A 72 -6.32 11.44 7.07
C VAL A 72 -5.39 11.37 5.86
N GLU A 73 -5.00 10.16 5.45
CA GLU A 73 -4.15 9.96 4.26
C GLU A 73 -4.85 10.46 2.98
N TRP A 74 -6.17 10.27 2.87
CA TRP A 74 -6.99 10.75 1.74
C TRP A 74 -6.97 12.28 1.64
N ASP A 75 -7.07 12.98 2.77
CA ASP A 75 -6.99 14.45 2.83
C ASP A 75 -5.58 14.96 2.50
N VAL A 76 -4.54 14.30 3.03
CA VAL A 76 -3.14 14.64 2.72
C VAL A 76 -2.84 14.44 1.23
N MET A 77 -3.33 13.36 0.64
CA MET A 77 -3.22 13.12 -0.80
C MET A 77 -3.91 14.24 -1.59
N GLY A 78 -5.15 14.60 -1.23
CA GLY A 78 -5.89 15.69 -1.88
C GLY A 78 -5.14 17.02 -1.84
N LYS A 79 -4.61 17.39 -0.66
CA LYS A 79 -3.77 18.59 -0.50
C LYS A 79 -2.49 18.52 -1.34
N THR A 80 -1.81 17.38 -1.34
CA THR A 80 -0.60 17.16 -2.14
C THR A 80 -0.86 17.40 -3.63
N VAL A 81 -1.98 16.87 -4.15
CA VAL A 81 -2.37 17.06 -5.56
C VAL A 81 -2.82 18.50 -5.85
N GLN A 82 -3.49 19.14 -4.89
CA GLN A 82 -3.94 20.52 -5.02
C GLN A 82 -2.77 21.51 -5.07
N ASP A 83 -1.81 21.36 -4.16
CA ASP A 83 -0.69 22.28 -3.95
C ASP A 83 0.47 22.06 -4.92
N SER A 84 0.52 20.89 -5.58
CA SER A 84 1.48 20.62 -6.65
C SER A 84 1.01 21.23 -7.96
N GLU A 85 1.85 22.06 -8.59
CA GLU A 85 1.60 22.55 -9.96
C GLU A 85 1.67 21.41 -10.98
N GLU A 86 2.66 20.53 -10.82
CA GLU A 86 2.86 19.34 -11.66
C GLU A 86 3.28 18.15 -10.80
N LEU A 87 2.71 16.99 -11.10
CA LEU A 87 3.03 15.73 -10.44
C LEU A 87 3.80 14.83 -11.41
N SER A 88 4.93 14.31 -10.96
CA SER A 88 5.71 13.32 -11.69
C SER A 88 4.93 12.01 -11.91
N ALA A 89 5.32 11.24 -12.92
CA ALA A 89 4.74 9.91 -13.17
C ALA A 89 4.86 8.97 -11.95
N ALA A 90 5.93 9.11 -11.15
CA ALA A 90 6.10 8.34 -9.93
C ALA A 90 5.06 8.72 -8.86
N GLN A 91 4.74 10.01 -8.72
CA GLN A 91 3.72 10.49 -7.80
C GLN A 91 2.32 10.00 -8.22
N TRP A 92 1.98 10.07 -9.51
CA TRP A 92 0.72 9.50 -10.01
C TRP A 92 0.60 8.00 -9.77
N ARG A 93 1.69 7.25 -9.99
CA ARG A 93 1.73 5.81 -9.70
C ARG A 93 1.54 5.52 -8.21
N ASN A 94 2.10 6.36 -7.33
CA ASN A 94 1.87 6.28 -5.88
C ASN A 94 0.41 6.55 -5.50
N ILE A 95 -0.23 7.56 -6.13
CA ILE A 95 -1.65 7.86 -5.95
C ILE A 95 -2.51 6.63 -6.34
N GLN A 96 -2.28 6.04 -7.51
CA GLN A 96 -2.98 4.83 -7.92
C GLN A 96 -2.74 3.65 -6.95
N GLY A 97 -1.53 3.51 -6.42
CA GLY A 97 -1.22 2.52 -5.38
C GLY A 97 -2.03 2.75 -4.10
N PHE A 98 -2.16 4.02 -3.70
CA PHE A 98 -2.98 4.41 -2.57
C PHE A 98 -4.47 4.14 -2.81
N LEU A 99 -5.03 4.48 -3.97
CA LEU A 99 -6.44 4.22 -4.31
C LEU A 99 -6.82 2.74 -4.14
N ARG A 100 -5.94 1.83 -4.58
CA ARG A 100 -6.16 0.38 -4.42
C ARG A 100 -6.21 -0.04 -2.94
N ARG A 101 -5.36 0.55 -2.09
CA ARG A 101 -5.39 0.30 -0.64
C ARG A 101 -6.62 0.93 0.00
N ALA A 102 -6.98 2.16 -0.36
CA ALA A 102 -8.18 2.83 0.13
C ALA A 102 -9.46 2.05 -0.20
N TYR A 103 -9.55 1.46 -1.39
CA TYR A 103 -10.65 0.57 -1.75
C TYR A 103 -10.77 -0.63 -0.80
N GLN A 104 -9.64 -1.23 -0.40
CA GLN A 104 -9.60 -2.38 0.52
C GLN A 104 -10.06 -2.02 1.93
N VAL A 105 -9.84 -0.78 2.37
CA VAL A 105 -10.36 -0.26 3.66
C VAL A 105 -11.89 -0.29 3.71
N GLY A 106 -12.59 -0.33 2.56
CA GLY A 106 -14.03 -0.59 2.53
C GLY A 106 -14.44 -1.90 3.25
N ASN A 107 -13.58 -2.91 3.31
CA ASN A 107 -13.87 -4.11 4.12
C ASN A 107 -13.82 -3.83 5.62
N ASP A 108 -12.90 -2.98 6.07
CA ASP A 108 -12.84 -2.51 7.45
C ASP A 108 -14.05 -1.63 7.77
N MET A 109 -14.48 -0.75 6.86
CA MET A 109 -15.71 0.03 7.02
C MET A 109 -16.95 -0.86 7.13
N LYS A 110 -17.05 -1.94 6.32
CA LYS A 110 -18.11 -2.95 6.47
C LYS A 110 -18.04 -3.65 7.82
N PHE A 111 -16.84 -3.93 8.33
CA PHE A 111 -16.70 -4.51 9.66
C PHE A 111 -17.24 -3.56 10.73
N VAL A 112 -16.83 -2.28 10.70
CA VAL A 112 -17.30 -1.25 11.62
C VAL A 112 -18.82 -1.06 11.54
N ALA A 113 -19.38 -1.08 10.32
CA ALA A 113 -20.82 -1.00 10.08
C ALA A 113 -21.63 -2.17 10.67
N LYS A 114 -21.00 -3.27 11.11
CA LYS A 114 -21.69 -4.33 11.86
C LYS A 114 -21.92 -3.97 13.32
N GLY A 115 -21.16 -3.03 13.86
CA GLY A 115 -21.26 -2.58 15.25
C GLY A 115 -22.33 -1.52 15.51
N VAL A 116 -22.92 -0.94 14.46
CA VAL A 116 -24.00 0.05 14.61
C VAL A 116 -25.37 -0.61 14.82
N SER A 117 -26.36 0.18 15.21
CA SER A 117 -27.74 -0.27 15.34
C SER A 117 -28.28 -0.87 14.03
N LYS A 118 -29.18 -1.85 14.14
CA LYS A 118 -29.69 -2.61 12.98
C LYS A 118 -30.39 -1.73 11.95
N ASP A 119 -31.02 -0.64 12.39
CA ASP A 119 -31.69 0.35 11.55
C ASP A 119 -30.70 1.18 10.71
N LYS A 120 -29.50 1.48 11.24
CA LYS A 120 -28.45 2.22 10.52
C LYS A 120 -27.56 1.32 9.66
N GLN A 121 -27.47 0.03 9.99
CA GLN A 121 -26.56 -0.92 9.35
C GLN A 121 -26.70 -1.00 7.82
N ALA A 122 -27.94 -1.06 7.31
CA ALA A 122 -28.17 -1.12 5.87
C ALA A 122 -27.71 0.16 5.14
N ALA A 123 -27.96 1.32 5.74
CA ALA A 123 -27.48 2.60 5.22
C ALA A 123 -25.95 2.68 5.26
N ALA A 124 -25.33 2.19 6.33
CA ALA A 124 -23.88 2.16 6.47
C ALA A 124 -23.23 1.26 5.40
N PHE A 125 -23.76 0.07 5.14
CA PHE A 125 -23.25 -0.78 4.06
C PHE A 125 -23.38 -0.13 2.68
N LYS A 126 -24.52 0.51 2.41
CA LYS A 126 -24.73 1.24 1.14
C LYS A 126 -23.75 2.41 1.00
N ALA A 127 -23.48 3.15 2.08
CA ALA A 127 -22.48 4.21 2.09
C ALA A 127 -21.08 3.67 1.77
N VAL A 128 -20.70 2.53 2.36
CA VAL A 128 -19.39 1.91 2.05
C VAL A 128 -19.29 1.48 0.59
N GLU A 129 -20.34 0.89 0.01
CA GLU A 129 -20.34 0.54 -1.42
C GLU A 129 -20.21 1.77 -2.32
N ALA A 130 -20.88 2.87 -1.97
CA ALA A 130 -20.76 4.13 -2.69
C ALA A 130 -19.33 4.67 -2.63
N ILE A 131 -18.72 4.67 -1.44
CA ILE A 131 -17.31 5.08 -1.24
C ILE A 131 -16.38 4.23 -2.09
N GLN A 132 -16.51 2.90 -2.05
CA GLN A 132 -15.67 1.99 -2.85
C GLN A 132 -15.78 2.28 -4.34
N LYS A 133 -17.00 2.50 -4.85
CA LYS A 133 -17.23 2.85 -6.26
C LYS A 133 -16.65 4.23 -6.62
N SER A 134 -16.76 5.21 -5.74
CA SER A 134 -16.19 6.55 -5.97
C SER A 134 -14.66 6.53 -5.93
N ILE A 135 -14.04 5.73 -5.06
CA ILE A 135 -12.59 5.50 -5.05
C ILE A 135 -12.14 4.83 -6.36
N GLU A 136 -12.85 3.80 -6.83
CA GLU A 136 -12.59 3.17 -8.12
C GLU A 136 -12.75 4.17 -9.28
N GLY A 137 -13.78 5.01 -9.24
CA GLY A 137 -13.99 6.09 -10.20
C GLY A 137 -12.87 7.13 -10.23
N ALA A 138 -12.16 7.34 -9.12
CA ALA A 138 -10.99 8.21 -9.04
C ALA A 138 -9.72 7.60 -9.68
N ASP A 139 -9.70 6.29 -9.99
CA ASP A 139 -8.55 5.65 -10.60
C ASP A 139 -8.34 6.10 -12.05
N LYS A 140 -9.43 6.28 -12.82
CA LYS A 140 -9.36 6.77 -14.20
C LYS A 140 -8.67 8.14 -14.32
N PRO A 141 -9.08 9.21 -13.60
CA PRO A 141 -8.37 10.49 -13.66
C PRO A 141 -6.92 10.37 -13.15
N ALA A 142 -6.64 9.51 -12.16
CA ALA A 142 -5.27 9.27 -11.70
C ALA A 142 -4.40 8.53 -12.74
N GLN A 143 -4.97 7.69 -13.60
CA GLN A 143 -4.27 7.05 -14.73
C GLN A 143 -4.01 8.04 -15.88
N GLN A 144 -4.92 9.00 -16.06
CA GLN A 144 -4.84 10.02 -17.10
C GLN A 144 -4.03 11.25 -16.66
N ASN A 145 -3.52 11.26 -15.43
CA ASN A 145 -2.86 12.40 -14.80
C ASN A 145 -3.73 13.67 -14.81
N ASP A 146 -5.06 13.50 -14.80
CA ASP A 146 -6.01 14.59 -14.81
C ASP A 146 -6.21 15.12 -13.38
N ARG A 147 -5.38 16.10 -13.02
CA ARG A 147 -5.42 16.76 -11.70
C ARG A 147 -6.79 17.35 -11.38
N ALA A 148 -7.44 18.00 -12.34
CA ALA A 148 -8.71 18.68 -12.09
C ALA A 148 -9.82 17.66 -11.79
N ALA A 149 -9.96 16.64 -12.64
CA ALA A 149 -10.94 15.58 -12.44
C ALA A 149 -10.65 14.75 -11.18
N PHE A 150 -9.37 14.51 -10.88
CA PHE A 150 -8.98 13.81 -9.66
C PHE A 150 -9.39 14.58 -8.40
N LEU A 151 -9.19 15.91 -8.36
CA LEU A 151 -9.56 16.72 -7.20
C LEU A 151 -11.08 16.82 -6.99
N VAL A 152 -11.88 16.73 -8.06
CA VAL A 152 -13.34 16.60 -7.93
C VAL A 152 -13.69 15.28 -7.25
N ALA A 153 -13.17 14.16 -7.77
CA ALA A 153 -13.41 12.84 -7.20
C ALA A 153 -12.91 12.74 -5.75
N GLN A 154 -11.76 13.34 -5.44
CA GLN A 154 -11.18 13.37 -4.09
C GLN A 154 -12.13 14.03 -3.08
N LYS A 155 -12.69 15.19 -3.43
CA LYS A 155 -13.63 15.93 -2.56
C LYS A 155 -14.93 15.16 -2.36
N ASP A 156 -15.45 14.52 -3.40
CA ASP A 156 -16.67 13.72 -3.30
C ASP A 156 -16.48 12.50 -2.40
N VAL A 157 -15.38 11.76 -2.55
CA VAL A 157 -15.04 10.65 -1.64
C VAL A 157 -14.83 11.14 -0.20
N ALA A 158 -14.14 12.28 -0.01
CA ALA A 158 -13.91 12.84 1.32
C ALA A 158 -15.23 13.17 2.04
N ARG A 159 -16.21 13.74 1.31
CA ARG A 159 -17.56 13.98 1.82
C ARG A 159 -18.23 12.66 2.21
N GLN A 160 -18.24 11.67 1.33
CA GLN A 160 -18.88 10.37 1.63
C GLN A 160 -18.25 9.66 2.84
N ILE A 161 -16.92 9.74 3.02
CA ILE A 161 -16.25 9.20 4.20
C ILE A 161 -16.71 9.93 5.47
N ALA A 162 -16.83 11.26 5.43
CA ALA A 162 -17.35 12.03 6.55
C ALA A 162 -18.79 11.65 6.89
N ASP A 163 -19.67 11.57 5.88
CA ASP A 163 -21.08 11.15 6.05
C ASP A 163 -21.19 9.74 6.64
N PHE A 164 -20.31 8.82 6.22
CA PHE A 164 -20.24 7.48 6.81
C PHE A 164 -19.82 7.53 8.28
N LEU A 165 -18.79 8.31 8.62
CA LEU A 165 -18.32 8.42 10.01
C LEU A 165 -19.38 9.04 10.92
N GLU A 166 -20.13 10.04 10.42
CA GLU A 166 -21.26 10.62 11.13
C GLU A 166 -22.37 9.59 11.34
N LEU A 167 -22.74 8.84 10.30
CA LEU A 167 -23.77 7.80 10.37
C LEU A 167 -23.46 6.73 11.44
N ILE A 168 -22.19 6.38 11.63
CA ILE A 168 -21.78 5.37 12.63
C ILE A 168 -21.45 5.96 14.01
N SER A 169 -21.36 7.29 14.12
CA SER A 169 -21.13 7.96 15.40
C SER A 169 -22.48 8.09 16.10
N ASP A 170 -22.73 7.24 17.09
CA ASP A 170 -23.96 7.32 17.89
C ASP A 170 -23.84 8.52 18.85
N VAL A 171 -24.23 9.70 18.36
CA VAL A 171 -24.46 10.89 19.21
C VAL A 171 -25.96 10.91 19.51
N PRO A 172 -26.41 10.56 20.73
CA PRO A 172 -27.78 10.85 21.13
C PRO A 172 -28.00 12.36 21.06
N ASP A 173 -29.00 12.79 20.30
CA ASP A 173 -29.39 14.20 20.11
C ASP A 173 -29.95 14.88 21.38
N GLU A 174 -29.88 14.23 22.54
CA GLU A 174 -30.47 14.71 23.79
C GLU A 174 -29.39 15.12 24.80
N LEU A 175 -29.06 16.43 24.82
CA LEU A 175 -28.56 17.14 26.00
C LEU A 175 -29.51 18.28 26.35
#